data_AF-A0A3D3A571-F1
#
_entry.id   AF-A0A3D3A571-F1
#
_cell.length_a   1.000
_cell.length_b   1.000
_cell.length_c   1.000
_cell.angle_alpha   90.00
_cell.angle_beta   90.00
_cell.angle_gamma   90.00
#
_symmetry.space_group_name_H-M   'P 1'
#
loop_
_entity.id
_entity.type
_entity.pdbx_description
1 polymer ?
#
loop_
_entity_poly.entity_id
_entity_poly.type
_entity_poly.pdbx_seq_one_letter_code
_entity_poly.pdbx_strand_id
1 'polypeptide(L)'
;MAGHLSAQDTSWSWQGTNAGWSGAGSCTIAPGPDYLTMTITGNQPHIQSPTGLGLNADDYDSFTVTVRNLTTGSPFQLKWFDASNALLGTMNIPVDGEMEAPSSYTISLASTASWAGSEIAKFRLRGPAGLGEGIVEWYDFTLNAPVPPSPGCTDAIACNYDSAATVDDGSCTYNGANQPTDYLWQGTKAGWTGAGGVSLTAGDDYMTMSVTGSSNTAE
;
A
#
# COMPACT_ATOMS: atom_id res chain seq x y z
N MET A 1 33.75 -5.65 -15.04
CA MET A 1 32.93 -4.52 -14.53
C MET A 1 31.84 -5.13 -13.69
N ALA A 2 31.97 -5.05 -12.37
CA ALA A 2 30.89 -5.41 -11.46
C ALA A 2 29.82 -4.32 -11.60
N GLY A 3 28.63 -4.68 -12.08
CA GLY A 3 27.52 -3.75 -12.13
C GLY A 3 27.18 -3.31 -10.72
N HIS A 4 27.31 -2.01 -10.46
CA HIS A 4 26.67 -1.39 -9.31
C HIS A 4 25.16 -1.66 -9.46
N LEU A 5 24.59 -2.43 -8.54
CA LEU A 5 23.15 -2.41 -8.31
C LEU A 5 22.85 -0.99 -7.83
N SER A 6 22.36 -0.14 -8.75
CA SER A 6 22.03 1.25 -8.43
C SER A 6 20.73 1.30 -7.63
N ALA A 7 20.58 2.33 -6.81
CA ALA A 7 19.50 2.60 -5.85
C ALA A 7 18.06 2.73 -6.41
N GLN A 8 17.72 2.03 -7.50
CA GLN A 8 16.34 1.83 -7.97
C GLN A 8 15.78 0.43 -7.65
N ASP A 9 16.63 -0.52 -7.19
CA ASP A 9 16.24 -1.90 -6.88
C ASP A 9 16.06 -2.10 -5.36
N THR A 10 15.12 -1.39 -4.72
CA THR A 10 14.78 -1.62 -3.30
C THR A 10 13.88 -2.84 -3.09
N SER A 11 13.63 -3.59 -4.17
CA SER A 11 12.91 -4.85 -4.22
C SER A 11 13.85 -5.93 -4.74
N TRP A 12 13.98 -7.01 -3.99
CA TRP A 12 14.72 -8.20 -4.37
C TRP A 12 13.74 -9.35 -4.51
N SER A 13 13.66 -9.90 -5.72
CA SER A 13 13.01 -11.18 -5.98
C SER A 13 14.08 -12.25 -6.20
N TRP A 14 13.90 -13.41 -5.61
CA TRP A 14 14.86 -14.52 -5.70
C TRP A 14 14.43 -15.64 -6.66
N GLN A 15 13.64 -15.28 -7.67
CA GLN A 15 13.24 -16.19 -8.74
C GLN A 15 14.43 -16.46 -9.68
N GLY A 16 14.99 -17.65 -9.60
CA GLY A 16 16.10 -18.10 -10.45
C GLY A 16 17.47 -17.50 -10.10
N THR A 17 17.56 -16.71 -9.03
CA THR A 17 18.79 -15.99 -8.65
C THR A 17 18.84 -15.75 -7.14
N ASN A 18 20.05 -15.53 -6.61
CA ASN A 18 20.20 -15.00 -5.25
C ASN A 18 20.22 -13.46 -5.24
N ALA A 19 20.12 -12.79 -6.39
CA ALA A 19 20.17 -11.33 -6.53
C ALA A 19 21.39 -10.70 -5.82
N GLY A 20 22.53 -11.40 -5.77
CA GLY A 20 23.73 -10.97 -5.07
C GLY A 20 23.72 -11.20 -3.56
N TRP A 21 22.63 -11.75 -3.00
CA TRP A 21 22.56 -12.14 -1.60
C TRP A 21 23.38 -13.40 -1.32
N SER A 22 23.92 -13.48 -0.11
CA SER A 22 24.75 -14.60 0.35
C SER A 22 24.22 -15.18 1.66
N GLY A 23 24.33 -16.50 1.82
CA GLY A 23 24.05 -17.17 3.09
C GLY A 23 25.22 -16.98 4.05
N ALA A 24 24.92 -16.74 5.31
CA ALA A 24 25.92 -16.62 6.37
C ALA A 24 25.38 -17.10 7.73
N GLY A 25 26.29 -17.33 8.68
CA GLY A 25 25.97 -18.08 9.90
C GLY A 25 25.80 -19.55 9.59
N SER A 26 24.96 -20.24 10.36
CA SER A 26 24.70 -21.68 10.17
C SER A 26 23.59 -21.94 9.15
N CYS A 27 23.79 -21.50 7.91
CA CYS A 27 22.93 -21.89 6.78
C CYS A 27 23.67 -21.88 5.44
N THR A 28 23.15 -22.65 4.49
CA THR A 28 23.46 -22.53 3.06
C THR A 28 22.24 -21.99 2.31
N ILE A 29 22.46 -21.42 1.12
CA ILE A 29 21.39 -20.94 0.25
C ILE A 29 21.49 -21.53 -1.15
N ALA A 30 20.34 -21.79 -1.76
CA ALA A 30 20.24 -22.27 -3.13
C ALA A 30 19.09 -21.55 -3.86
N PRO A 31 19.35 -20.86 -4.99
CA PRO A 31 18.29 -20.24 -5.78
C PRO A 31 17.48 -21.32 -6.51
N GLY A 32 16.17 -21.32 -6.29
CA GLY A 32 15.18 -22.09 -7.03
C GLY A 32 14.51 -21.24 -8.11
N PRO A 33 13.60 -21.80 -8.92
CA PRO A 33 12.87 -21.05 -9.95
C PRO A 33 12.00 -19.92 -9.36
N ASP A 34 11.44 -20.14 -8.16
CA ASP A 34 10.45 -19.24 -7.58
C ASP A 34 10.95 -18.51 -6.31
N TYR A 35 11.97 -19.04 -5.63
CA TYR A 35 12.43 -18.55 -4.33
C TYR A 35 13.87 -18.96 -4.02
N LEU A 36 14.48 -18.28 -3.05
CA LEU A 36 15.74 -18.68 -2.43
C LEU A 36 15.48 -19.65 -1.28
N THR A 37 15.98 -20.87 -1.39
CA THR A 37 15.97 -21.82 -0.28
C THR A 37 17.09 -21.49 0.69
N MET A 38 16.76 -21.34 1.97
CA MET A 38 17.70 -21.36 3.08
C MET A 38 17.63 -22.73 3.77
N THR A 39 18.75 -23.45 3.77
CA THR A 39 18.92 -24.68 4.55
C THR A 39 19.66 -24.35 5.84
N ILE A 40 18.97 -24.45 6.96
CA ILE A 40 19.50 -24.20 8.30
C ILE A 40 20.31 -25.42 8.74
N THR A 41 21.50 -25.18 9.27
CA THR A 41 22.43 -26.22 9.77
C THR A 41 22.88 -25.95 11.20
N GLY A 42 22.27 -24.98 11.88
CA GLY A 42 22.58 -24.62 13.24
C GLY A 42 22.03 -23.24 13.61
N ASN A 43 22.73 -22.56 14.53
CA ASN A 43 22.20 -21.34 15.13
C ASN A 43 22.45 -20.07 14.29
N GLN A 44 21.51 -19.13 14.40
CA GLN A 44 21.55 -17.80 13.77
C GLN A 44 21.69 -17.82 12.22
N PRO A 45 20.89 -18.62 11.50
CA PRO A 45 20.90 -18.64 10.04
C PRO A 45 20.40 -17.30 9.48
N HIS A 46 21.07 -16.77 8.47
CA HIS A 46 20.62 -15.55 7.82
C HIS A 46 21.15 -15.40 6.39
N ILE A 47 20.36 -14.75 5.55
CA ILE A 47 20.82 -14.23 4.25
C ILE A 47 21.24 -12.77 4.40
N GLN A 48 22.28 -12.38 3.67
CA GLN A 48 22.84 -11.03 3.67
C GLN A 48 22.68 -10.41 2.29
N SER A 49 22.24 -9.16 2.24
CA SER A 49 22.24 -8.37 1.00
C SER A 49 23.67 -8.09 0.53
N PRO A 50 23.83 -7.60 -0.72
CA PRO A 50 25.05 -6.87 -1.10
C PRO A 50 25.38 -5.75 -0.10
N THR A 51 26.66 -5.42 0.01
CA THR A 51 27.18 -4.33 0.86
C THR A 51 27.24 -3.02 0.10
N GLY A 52 27.28 -1.90 0.83
CA GLY A 52 27.43 -0.57 0.25
C GLY A 52 26.15 -0.11 -0.46
N LEU A 53 24.99 -0.48 0.09
CA LEU A 53 23.69 -0.09 -0.47
C LEU A 53 23.47 1.43 -0.49
N GLY A 54 24.01 2.15 0.51
CA GLY A 54 23.95 3.62 0.57
C GLY A 54 22.53 4.16 0.63
N LEU A 55 21.60 3.43 1.26
CA LEU A 55 20.19 3.81 1.32
C LEU A 55 19.98 4.79 2.48
N ASN A 56 19.24 5.88 2.22
CA ASN A 56 18.77 6.74 3.28
C ASN A 56 17.51 6.13 3.91
N ALA A 57 17.55 5.85 5.22
CA ALA A 57 16.43 5.24 5.93
C ALA A 57 15.16 6.10 5.90
N ASP A 58 15.30 7.43 5.83
CA ASP A 58 14.17 8.38 5.82
C ASP A 58 13.34 8.31 4.53
N ASP A 59 13.85 7.66 3.48
CA ASP A 59 13.13 7.47 2.22
C ASP A 59 12.12 6.32 2.29
N TYR A 60 12.07 5.56 3.40
CA TYR A 60 11.23 4.36 3.55
C TYR A 60 10.50 4.32 4.90
N ASP A 61 9.22 3.96 4.87
CA ASP A 61 8.36 3.91 6.06
C ASP A 61 8.07 2.49 6.57
N SER A 62 8.31 1.49 5.73
CA SER A 62 7.98 0.09 5.96
C SER A 62 8.77 -0.82 5.02
N PHE A 63 8.75 -2.12 5.33
CA PHE A 63 9.22 -3.14 4.41
C PHE A 63 8.19 -4.25 4.28
N THR A 64 8.23 -4.95 3.16
CA THR A 64 7.45 -6.15 2.89
C THR A 64 8.41 -7.32 2.66
N VAL A 65 8.10 -8.47 3.23
CA VAL A 65 8.85 -9.72 2.99
C VAL A 65 7.88 -10.87 2.80
N THR A 66 8.11 -11.67 1.76
CA THR A 66 7.32 -12.89 1.50
C THR A 66 8.18 -14.11 1.78
N VAL A 67 7.69 -14.95 2.69
CA VAL A 67 8.45 -16.08 3.22
C VAL A 67 7.53 -17.25 3.52
N ARG A 68 8.07 -18.47 3.41
CA ARG A 68 7.46 -19.68 3.92
C ARG A 68 8.42 -20.38 4.87
N ASN A 69 7.97 -20.57 6.10
CA ASN A 69 8.71 -21.26 7.14
C ASN A 69 8.24 -22.71 7.24
N LEU A 70 9.05 -23.67 6.78
CA LEU A 70 8.75 -25.09 6.92
C LEU A 70 9.25 -25.68 8.25
N THR A 71 9.56 -24.81 9.22
CA THR A 71 10.02 -25.18 10.55
C THR A 71 9.04 -24.69 11.61
N THR A 72 9.17 -25.20 12.84
CA THR A 72 8.45 -24.66 14.02
C THR A 72 9.19 -23.51 14.69
N GLY A 73 10.37 -23.12 14.17
CA GLY A 73 11.25 -22.18 14.85
C GLY A 73 10.83 -20.73 14.71
N SER A 74 11.30 -19.92 15.66
CA SER A 74 11.16 -18.47 15.73
C SER A 74 12.32 -17.87 16.56
N PRO A 75 12.50 -16.53 16.65
CA PRO A 75 11.91 -15.49 15.81
C PRO A 75 12.68 -15.32 14.49
N PHE A 76 11.98 -14.81 13.49
CA PHE A 76 12.59 -14.24 12.28
C PHE A 76 12.91 -12.78 12.53
N GLN A 77 13.98 -12.28 11.90
CA GLN A 77 14.39 -10.89 12.11
C GLN A 77 14.92 -10.22 10.84
N LEU A 78 14.56 -8.96 10.65
CA LEU A 78 15.31 -8.04 9.81
C LEU A 78 16.37 -7.35 10.66
N LYS A 79 17.59 -7.21 10.13
CA LYS A 79 18.66 -6.42 10.73
C LYS A 79 19.29 -5.51 9.68
N TRP A 80 19.69 -4.31 10.06
CA TRP A 80 20.36 -3.35 9.18
C TRP A 80 21.67 -2.85 9.80
N PHE A 81 22.61 -2.54 8.91
CA PHE A 81 23.99 -2.24 9.27
C PHE A 81 24.49 -1.02 8.50
N ASP A 82 25.42 -0.29 9.13
CA ASP A 82 26.15 0.80 8.47
C ASP A 82 27.30 0.27 7.60
N ALA A 83 28.02 1.18 6.93
CA ALA A 83 29.15 0.85 6.06
C ALA A 83 30.34 0.21 6.79
N SER A 84 30.44 0.39 8.11
CA SER A 84 31.44 -0.26 8.96
C SER A 84 31.04 -1.67 9.43
N ASN A 85 29.86 -2.15 8.98
CA ASN A 85 29.23 -3.39 9.40
C ASN A 85 28.83 -3.39 10.89
N ALA A 86 28.64 -2.21 11.50
CA ALA A 86 28.03 -2.08 12.82
C ALA A 86 26.52 -2.26 12.71
N LEU A 87 25.94 -2.97 13.69
CA LEU A 87 24.49 -3.18 13.77
C LEU A 87 23.83 -1.87 14.19
N LEU A 88 22.97 -1.34 13.32
CA LEU A 88 22.17 -0.15 13.59
C LEU A 88 20.87 -0.53 14.32
N GLY A 89 20.19 -1.57 13.85
CA GLY A 89 18.98 -2.05 14.51
C GLY A 89 18.45 -3.38 14.01
N THR A 90 17.38 -3.83 14.65
CA THR A 90 16.73 -5.12 14.41
C THR A 90 15.22 -4.98 14.56
N MET A 91 14.48 -5.78 13.81
CA MET A 91 13.03 -5.89 13.91
C MET A 91 12.62 -7.36 13.81
N ASN A 92 11.65 -7.78 14.62
CA ASN A 92 11.08 -9.13 14.52
C ASN A 92 10.08 -9.18 13.37
N ILE A 93 10.10 -10.27 12.62
CA ILE A 93 9.10 -10.58 11.59
C ILE A 93 8.22 -11.69 12.19
N PRO A 94 6.90 -11.49 12.32
CA PRO A 94 6.00 -12.45 12.97
C PRO A 94 5.64 -13.60 12.02
N VAL A 95 6.66 -14.35 11.58
CA VAL A 95 6.49 -15.49 10.68
C VAL A 95 5.97 -16.69 11.45
N ASP A 96 4.89 -17.29 10.94
CA ASP A 96 4.31 -18.49 11.51
C ASP A 96 5.22 -19.71 11.30
N GLY A 97 5.02 -20.76 12.10
CA GLY A 97 5.67 -22.05 11.91
C GLY A 97 4.90 -22.95 10.96
N GLU A 98 5.58 -23.93 10.35
CA GLU A 98 4.99 -25.04 9.58
C GLU A 98 3.96 -24.60 8.53
N MET A 99 4.34 -23.60 7.73
CA MET A 99 3.43 -22.95 6.78
C MET A 99 3.13 -23.83 5.56
N GLU A 100 1.84 -23.96 5.20
CA GLU A 100 1.41 -24.67 3.98
C GLU A 100 1.65 -23.86 2.69
N ALA A 101 1.69 -22.53 2.77
CA ALA A 101 1.91 -21.61 1.66
C ALA A 101 2.73 -20.39 2.14
N PRO A 102 3.42 -19.64 1.25
CA PRO A 102 4.08 -18.41 1.64
C PRO A 102 3.08 -17.33 2.06
N SER A 103 3.50 -16.49 3.00
CA SER A 103 2.75 -15.30 3.44
C SER A 103 3.63 -14.06 3.34
N SER A 104 3.00 -12.92 3.04
CA SER A 104 3.64 -11.61 3.00
C SER A 104 3.43 -10.86 4.32
N TYR A 105 4.50 -10.27 4.84
CA TYR A 105 4.50 -9.49 6.07
C TYR A 105 4.97 -8.07 5.76
N THR A 106 4.08 -7.09 5.92
CA THR A 106 4.41 -5.67 5.81
C THR A 106 4.52 -5.07 7.20
N ILE A 107 5.68 -4.52 7.54
CA ILE A 107 5.98 -4.01 8.89
C ILE A 107 6.46 -2.57 8.81
N SER A 108 5.87 -1.71 9.63
CA SER A 108 6.25 -0.30 9.73
C SER A 108 7.60 -0.13 10.43
N LEU A 109 8.45 0.71 9.85
CA LEU A 109 9.73 1.14 10.37
C LEU A 109 9.61 2.44 11.18
N ALA A 110 8.49 3.16 11.08
CA ALA A 110 8.27 4.48 11.66
C ALA A 110 8.43 4.55 13.20
N SER A 111 8.19 3.45 13.92
CA SER A 111 8.35 3.39 15.39
C SER A 111 9.75 2.95 15.84
N THR A 112 10.66 2.72 14.91
CA THR A 112 11.99 2.18 15.22
C THR A 112 12.98 3.31 15.37
N ALA A 113 13.30 3.67 16.62
CA ALA A 113 14.22 4.77 16.92
C ALA A 113 15.60 4.64 16.25
N SER A 114 16.03 3.41 15.92
CA SER A 114 17.29 3.12 15.22
C SER A 114 17.18 3.05 13.70
N TRP A 115 16.02 3.37 13.12
CA TRP A 115 15.82 3.45 11.67
C TRP A 115 16.08 4.87 11.16
N ALA A 116 15.33 5.86 11.66
CA ALA A 116 15.37 7.24 11.17
C ALA A 116 16.79 7.86 11.19
N GLY A 117 17.11 8.63 10.16
CA GLY A 117 18.39 9.33 9.98
C GLY A 117 19.61 8.43 9.76
N SER A 118 19.41 7.13 9.49
CA SER A 118 20.50 6.18 9.26
C SER A 118 20.83 6.01 7.78
N GLU A 119 22.12 5.87 7.46
CA GLU A 119 22.57 5.37 6.15
C GLU A 119 22.74 3.85 6.22
N ILE A 120 21.92 3.12 5.46
CA ILE A 120 21.91 1.67 5.46
C ILE A 120 22.83 1.14 4.38
N ALA A 121 23.84 0.38 4.78
CA ALA A 121 24.80 -0.22 3.87
C ALA A 121 24.57 -1.72 3.62
N LYS A 122 23.79 -2.40 4.47
CA LYS A 122 23.49 -3.83 4.34
C LYS A 122 22.28 -4.26 5.18
N PHE A 123 21.52 -5.22 4.66
CA PHE A 123 20.51 -5.97 5.39
C PHE A 123 20.92 -7.40 5.71
N ARG A 124 20.32 -7.96 6.77
CA ARG A 124 20.26 -9.39 7.02
C ARG A 124 18.83 -9.81 7.30
N LEU A 125 18.35 -10.83 6.58
CA LEU A 125 17.12 -11.52 6.90
C LEU A 125 17.48 -12.81 7.61
N ARG A 126 17.16 -12.85 8.90
CA ARG A 126 17.46 -13.97 9.79
C ARG A 126 16.28 -14.92 9.82
N GLY A 127 16.56 -16.19 9.56
CA GLY A 127 15.63 -17.27 9.83
C GLY A 127 15.46 -17.52 11.34
N PRO A 128 14.75 -18.59 11.71
CA PRO A 128 14.43 -18.89 13.09
C PRO A 128 15.67 -19.27 13.91
N ALA A 129 15.65 -18.93 15.21
CA ALA A 129 16.74 -19.25 16.14
C ALA A 129 16.64 -20.67 16.68
N GLY A 130 17.76 -21.23 17.17
CA GLY A 130 17.73 -22.36 18.09
C GLY A 130 17.32 -23.70 17.46
N LEU A 131 17.25 -23.79 16.14
CA LEU A 131 17.06 -25.05 15.43
C LEU A 131 18.42 -25.69 15.11
N GLY A 132 18.45 -27.02 15.10
CA GLY A 132 19.59 -27.78 14.57
C GLY A 132 19.58 -27.81 13.04
N GLU A 133 18.39 -27.99 12.45
CA GLU A 133 18.17 -28.06 11.00
C GLU A 133 16.80 -27.48 10.65
N GLY A 134 16.60 -27.14 9.37
CA GLY A 134 15.32 -26.61 8.90
C GLY A 134 15.39 -25.99 7.51
N ILE A 135 14.23 -25.75 6.91
CA ILE A 135 14.11 -25.14 5.59
C ILE A 135 13.22 -23.90 5.66
N VAL A 136 13.68 -22.82 5.06
CA VAL A 136 12.92 -21.58 4.86
C VAL A 136 13.01 -21.19 3.40
N GLU A 137 11.89 -20.79 2.81
CA GLU A 137 11.79 -20.33 1.43
C GLU A 137 11.57 -18.80 1.43
N TRP A 138 12.50 -18.04 0.85
CA TRP A 138 12.42 -16.58 0.73
C TRP A 138 12.06 -16.20 -0.70
N TYR A 139 10.94 -15.49 -0.88
CA TYR A 139 10.41 -15.17 -2.21
C TYR A 139 10.82 -13.76 -2.64
N ASP A 140 10.55 -12.79 -1.78
CA ASP A 140 10.87 -11.39 -2.02
C ASP A 140 11.11 -10.60 -0.72
N PHE A 141 11.83 -9.49 -0.87
CA PHE A 141 11.99 -8.46 0.14
C PHE A 141 11.95 -7.10 -0.54
N THR A 142 11.14 -6.17 -0.03
CA THR A 142 10.96 -4.84 -0.60
C THR A 142 10.95 -3.79 0.50
N LEU A 143 11.72 -2.70 0.35
CA LEU A 143 11.53 -1.49 1.13
C LEU A 143 10.48 -0.62 0.44
N ASN A 144 9.51 -0.14 1.21
CA ASN A 144 8.41 0.66 0.70
C ASN A 144 8.66 2.13 1.05
N ALA A 145 8.62 2.98 0.03
CA ALA A 145 8.60 4.42 0.23
C ALA A 145 7.26 4.84 0.87
N PRO A 146 7.24 5.93 1.65
CA PRO A 146 5.98 6.47 2.16
C PRO A 146 5.06 6.82 1.00
N VAL A 147 3.78 6.44 1.12
CA VAL A 147 2.75 6.86 0.17
C VAL A 147 2.64 8.38 0.29
N PRO A 148 2.90 9.14 -0.79
CA PRO A 148 2.76 10.59 -0.73
C PRO A 148 1.30 10.95 -0.39
N PRO A 149 1.06 12.03 0.37
CA PRO A 149 -0.31 12.51 0.57
C PRO A 149 -0.93 12.76 -0.80
N SER A 150 -2.11 12.20 -1.01
CA SER A 150 -2.91 12.34 -2.23
C SER A 150 -4.01 13.36 -1.92
N PRO A 151 -3.85 14.63 -2.33
CA PRO A 151 -4.82 15.67 -2.02
C PRO A 151 -6.06 15.50 -2.89
N GLY A 152 -7.24 15.60 -2.30
CA GLY A 152 -8.52 15.57 -2.99
C GLY A 152 -9.67 15.61 -1.98
N CYS A 153 -10.92 15.61 -2.45
CA CYS A 153 -12.05 15.63 -1.54
C CYS A 153 -12.20 14.28 -0.82
N THR A 154 -11.98 14.26 0.50
CA THR A 154 -12.11 13.04 1.32
C THR A 154 -13.51 12.82 1.88
N ASP A 155 -14.43 13.77 1.67
CA ASP A 155 -15.80 13.66 2.19
C ASP A 155 -16.67 12.80 1.27
N ALA A 156 -17.05 11.63 1.75
CA ALA A 156 -17.87 10.66 1.01
C ALA A 156 -19.27 11.17 0.63
N ILE A 157 -19.76 12.27 1.23
CA ILE A 157 -21.04 12.89 0.85
C ILE A 157 -20.89 14.00 -0.21
N ALA A 158 -19.66 14.39 -0.58
CA ALA A 158 -19.42 15.37 -1.64
C ALA A 158 -19.59 14.77 -3.04
N CYS A 159 -20.01 15.59 -4.00
CA CYS A 159 -20.17 15.21 -5.41
C CYS A 159 -18.85 14.85 -6.11
N ASN A 160 -17.73 15.40 -5.66
CA ASN A 160 -16.39 15.16 -6.18
C ASN A 160 -15.53 14.36 -5.19
N TYR A 161 -16.15 13.53 -4.34
CA TYR A 161 -15.42 12.59 -3.49
C TYR A 161 -14.40 11.78 -4.30
N ASP A 162 -13.15 11.77 -3.83
CA ASP A 162 -12.06 10.99 -4.39
C ASP A 162 -11.64 9.91 -3.39
N SER A 163 -11.93 8.65 -3.71
CA SER A 163 -11.56 7.51 -2.86
C SER A 163 -10.05 7.23 -2.81
N ALA A 164 -9.26 7.84 -3.71
CA ALA A 164 -7.81 7.79 -3.68
C ALA A 164 -7.20 8.96 -2.88
N ALA A 165 -8.00 9.95 -2.44
CA ALA A 165 -7.52 11.05 -1.63
C ALA A 165 -7.25 10.59 -0.19
N THR A 166 -6.07 10.93 0.34
CA THR A 166 -5.67 10.66 1.72
C THR A 166 -5.59 11.93 2.57
N VAL A 167 -5.68 13.10 1.95
CA VAL A 167 -5.69 14.41 2.59
C VAL A 167 -6.74 15.29 1.93
N ASP A 168 -7.63 15.90 2.72
CA ASP A 168 -8.60 16.87 2.20
C ASP A 168 -7.87 18.11 1.67
N ASP A 169 -8.11 18.45 0.41
CA ASP A 169 -7.57 19.65 -0.24
C ASP A 169 -8.52 20.86 -0.15
N GLY A 170 -9.69 20.69 0.47
CA GLY A 170 -10.72 21.72 0.57
C GLY A 170 -11.50 21.93 -0.73
N SER A 171 -11.37 21.04 -1.71
CA SER A 171 -12.09 21.12 -2.98
C SER A 171 -13.50 20.50 -2.95
N CYS A 172 -13.94 19.94 -1.82
CA CYS A 172 -15.24 19.28 -1.72
C CYS A 172 -16.41 20.17 -2.16
N THR A 173 -17.23 19.63 -3.06
CA THR A 173 -18.42 20.27 -3.61
C THR A 173 -19.65 19.46 -3.27
N TYR A 174 -20.63 20.08 -2.61
CA TYR A 174 -21.87 19.41 -2.19
C TYR A 174 -23.06 19.79 -3.08
N ASN A 175 -22.90 20.88 -3.84
CA ASN A 175 -23.87 21.35 -4.80
C ASN A 175 -23.38 20.89 -6.17
N GLY A 176 -23.98 19.85 -6.74
CA GLY A 176 -23.53 19.23 -7.98
C GLY A 176 -23.38 20.21 -9.15
N ALA A 177 -22.19 20.78 -9.33
CA ALA A 177 -21.85 21.65 -10.45
C ALA A 177 -21.53 20.88 -11.75
N ASN A 178 -21.91 19.60 -11.79
CA ASN A 178 -21.97 18.76 -12.99
C ASN A 178 -23.36 18.12 -13.18
N GLN A 179 -24.41 18.74 -12.62
CA GLN A 179 -25.72 18.60 -13.23
C GLN A 179 -25.74 19.54 -14.44
N PRO A 180 -26.24 19.13 -15.63
CA PRO A 180 -26.69 20.14 -16.57
C PRO A 180 -27.63 21.05 -15.78
N THR A 181 -27.49 22.37 -15.93
CA THR A 181 -28.49 23.32 -15.43
C THR A 181 -29.77 23.15 -16.26
N ASP A 182 -30.35 21.96 -16.29
CA ASP A 182 -31.78 21.85 -16.45
C ASP A 182 -32.35 22.30 -15.13
N TYR A 183 -33.02 23.44 -15.21
CA TYR A 183 -33.76 24.11 -14.14
C TYR A 183 -34.43 23.10 -13.20
N LEU A 184 -33.73 22.69 -12.14
CA LEU A 184 -34.39 22.22 -10.93
C LEU A 184 -35.18 23.42 -10.44
N TRP A 185 -36.50 23.27 -10.50
CA TRP A 185 -37.48 24.22 -10.04
C TRP A 185 -37.23 24.49 -8.55
N GLN A 186 -36.37 25.47 -8.25
CA GLN A 186 -36.23 26.04 -6.91
C GLN A 186 -37.36 27.04 -6.79
N GLY A 187 -38.42 26.62 -6.11
CA GLY A 187 -39.66 27.35 -5.95
C GLY A 187 -39.44 28.85 -5.71
N THR A 188 -39.73 29.65 -6.72
CA THR A 188 -40.60 30.82 -6.59
C THR A 188 -41.29 31.05 -7.93
N LYS A 189 -42.61 30.98 -7.87
CA LYS A 189 -43.57 31.35 -8.92
C LYS A 189 -43.38 32.82 -9.32
N ALA A 190 -42.50 33.10 -10.28
CA ALA A 190 -42.44 34.42 -10.91
C ALA A 190 -42.56 34.29 -12.43
N GLY A 191 -43.79 34.16 -12.95
CA GLY A 191 -44.08 34.55 -14.33
C GLY A 191 -44.94 33.63 -15.19
N TRP A 192 -45.15 32.37 -14.82
CA TRP A 192 -45.93 31.44 -15.65
C TRP A 192 -47.43 31.54 -15.35
N THR A 193 -48.20 32.04 -16.31
CA THR A 193 -49.68 32.00 -16.29
C THR A 193 -50.15 30.99 -17.33
N GLY A 194 -51.06 30.09 -16.96
CA GLY A 194 -51.68 29.19 -17.92
C GLY A 194 -52.43 29.99 -19.00
N ALA A 195 -52.22 29.63 -20.27
CA ALA A 195 -52.99 30.13 -21.40
C ALA A 195 -53.98 29.05 -21.87
N GLY A 196 -55.01 29.42 -22.64
CA GLY A 196 -55.88 28.44 -23.30
C GLY A 196 -56.71 27.57 -22.36
N GLY A 197 -57.22 28.12 -21.26
CA GLY A 197 -58.09 27.38 -20.32
C GLY A 197 -57.36 26.32 -19.49
N VAL A 198 -56.06 26.50 -19.26
CA VAL A 198 -55.28 25.70 -18.32
C VAL A 198 -55.11 26.45 -17.01
N SER A 199 -55.40 25.80 -15.88
CA SER A 199 -55.00 26.25 -14.56
C SER A 199 -53.78 25.45 -14.07
N LEU A 200 -52.85 26.15 -13.46
CA LEU A 200 -51.61 25.60 -12.94
C LEU A 200 -51.61 25.73 -11.41
N THR A 201 -51.44 24.61 -10.71
CA THR A 201 -51.37 24.56 -9.25
C THR A 201 -50.00 24.03 -8.86
N ALA A 202 -49.27 24.78 -8.03
CA ALA A 202 -47.99 24.33 -7.49
C ALA A 202 -48.22 23.35 -6.33
N GLY A 203 -47.55 22.21 -6.36
CA GLY A 203 -47.28 21.35 -5.20
C GLY A 203 -45.83 21.53 -4.74
N ASP A 204 -45.46 20.80 -3.68
CA ASP A 204 -44.16 20.97 -3.02
C ASP A 204 -42.98 20.54 -3.92
N ASP A 205 -43.15 19.48 -4.73
CA ASP A 205 -42.11 18.94 -5.63
C ASP A 205 -42.55 18.86 -7.11
N TYR A 206 -43.80 19.24 -7.43
CA TYR A 206 -44.35 19.12 -8.78
C TYR A 206 -45.38 20.21 -9.08
N MET A 207 -45.61 20.50 -10.35
CA MET A 207 -46.75 21.32 -10.79
C MET A 207 -47.86 20.44 -11.35
N THR A 208 -49.09 20.72 -10.92
CA THR A 208 -50.29 20.10 -11.47
C THR A 208 -50.89 21.02 -12.51
N MET A 209 -51.01 20.53 -13.73
CA MET A 209 -51.77 21.17 -14.79
C MET A 209 -53.20 20.64 -14.80
N SER A 210 -54.19 21.54 -14.76
CA SER A 210 -55.60 21.20 -14.85
C SER A 210 -56.20 21.92 -16.05
N VAL A 211 -56.75 21.16 -17.00
CA VAL A 211 -57.45 21.72 -18.15
C VAL A 211 -58.89 22.05 -17.73
N THR A 212 -59.25 23.32 -17.77
CA THR A 212 -60.58 23.84 -17.48
C THR A 212 -61.27 24.25 -18.78
N GLY A 213 -62.06 23.35 -19.37
CA GLY A 213 -62.87 23.62 -20.56
C GLY A 213 -63.07 22.39 -21.43
N SER A 214 -64.15 22.38 -22.23
CA SER A 214 -64.54 21.24 -23.08
C SER A 214 -64.02 21.31 -24.53
N SER A 215 -63.17 22.29 -24.88
CA SER A 215 -62.80 22.55 -26.29
C SER A 215 -61.38 23.07 -26.53
N ASN A 216 -60.41 22.79 -25.68
CA ASN A 216 -59.07 23.36 -25.85
C ASN A 216 -58.04 22.27 -26.19
N THR A 217 -57.42 22.36 -27.37
CA THR A 217 -56.09 21.78 -27.60
C THR A 217 -55.10 22.51 -26.70
N ALA A 218 -54.50 21.79 -25.75
CA ALA A 218 -53.36 22.30 -25.00
C ALA A 218 -52.14 22.31 -25.93
N GLU A 219 -51.53 23.47 -26.13
CA GLU A 219 -50.15 23.60 -26.63
C GLU A 219 -49.18 23.69 -25.44
#